data_AF-A0A848X7D9-F1
#
_entry.id   AF-A0A848X7D9-F1
#
_cell.length_a   1.000
_cell.length_b   1.000
_cell.length_c   1.000
_cell.angle_alpha   90.00
_cell.angle_beta   90.00
_cell.angle_gamma   90.00
#
_symmetry.space_group_name_H-M   'P 1'
#
loop_
_entity.id
_entity.type
_entity.pdbx_description
1 polymer ?
#
loop_
_entity_poly.entity_id
_entity_poly.type
_entity_poly.pdbx_seq_one_letter_code
_entity_poly.pdbx_strand_id
1 'polypeptide(L)'
;MTLTDTDAATMARMDTSYRQMTPAEKLQRVRDLTKMADRLSLAGLRARHPDDSAVVLSLRLARIRLGPDLFDRAYPGALEAHGR
;
A
#
# COMPACT_ATOMS: atom_id res chain seq x y z
N MET A 1 0.56 -18.58 21.81
CA MET A 1 1.11 -19.25 20.62
C MET A 1 1.54 -18.15 19.65
N THR A 2 2.84 -17.88 19.51
CA THR A 2 3.34 -16.81 18.64
C THR A 2 3.27 -17.26 17.18
N LEU A 3 2.33 -16.68 16.44
CA LEU A 3 2.05 -16.96 15.03
C LEU A 3 3.06 -16.21 14.15
N THR A 4 4.32 -16.67 14.14
CA THR A 4 5.34 -16.14 13.22
C THR A 4 5.87 -17.29 12.37
N ASP A 5 5.67 -17.20 11.06
CA ASP A 5 6.26 -18.14 10.06
C ASP A 5 7.77 -17.86 9.87
N THR A 6 8.27 -16.79 10.48
CA THR A 6 9.69 -16.43 10.53
C THR A 6 10.29 -16.91 11.84
N ASP A 7 11.25 -17.84 11.77
CA ASP A 7 11.96 -18.34 12.94
C ASP A 7 12.86 -17.28 13.61
N ALA A 8 13.25 -17.51 14.87
CA ALA A 8 13.99 -16.56 15.67
C ALA A 8 15.37 -16.20 15.08
N ALA A 9 16.06 -17.15 14.45
CA ALA A 9 17.37 -16.89 13.84
C ALA A 9 17.20 -16.01 12.58
N THR A 10 16.15 -16.24 11.78
CA THR A 10 15.82 -15.40 10.63
C THR A 10 15.43 -13.98 11.06
N MET A 11 14.61 -13.83 12.11
CA MET A 11 14.29 -12.50 12.66
C MET A 11 15.53 -11.74 13.13
N ALA A 12 16.46 -12.41 13.83
CA ALA A 12 17.70 -11.78 14.31
C ALA A 12 18.60 -11.31 13.15
N ARG A 13 18.66 -12.08 12.06
CA ARG A 13 19.36 -11.69 10.83
C ARG A 13 18.72 -10.47 10.18
N MET A 14 17.39 -10.46 10.07
CA MET A 14 16.65 -9.31 9.51
C MET A 14 16.89 -8.03 10.32
N ASP A 15 16.79 -8.09 11.65
CA ASP A 15 17.04 -6.92 12.52
C ASP A 15 18.47 -6.40 12.35
N THR A 16 19.47 -7.30 12.36
CA THR A 16 20.88 -6.94 12.12
C THR A 16 21.05 -6.23 10.77
N SER A 17 20.46 -6.77 9.70
CA SER A 17 20.51 -6.14 8.37
C SER A 17 19.84 -4.76 8.34
N TYR A 18 18.68 -4.59 8.98
CA TYR A 18 17.99 -3.29 9.01
C TYR A 18 18.68 -2.25 9.89
N ARG A 19 19.45 -2.67 10.90
CA ARG A 19 20.27 -1.78 11.73
C ARG A 19 21.52 -1.28 11.01
N GLN A 20 22.06 -2.07 10.08
CA GLN A 20 23.24 -1.70 9.30
C GLN A 20 22.92 -0.78 8.11
N MET A 21 21.64 -0.66 7.72
CA MET A 21 21.23 0.24 6.64
C MET A 21 21.42 1.70 7.03
N THR A 22 21.94 2.48 6.09
CA THR A 22 21.88 3.95 6.16
C THR A 22 20.41 4.43 6.12
N PRO A 23 20.12 5.65 6.58
CA PRO A 23 18.78 6.23 6.46
C PRO A 23 18.25 6.25 5.02
N ALA A 24 19.13 6.52 4.04
CA ALA A 24 18.76 6.55 2.61
C ALA A 24 18.34 5.17 2.09
N GLU A 25 19.09 4.12 2.44
CA GLU A 25 18.74 2.74 2.06
C GLU A 25 17.42 2.31 2.70
N LYS A 26 17.21 2.63 3.97
CA LYS A 26 15.96 2.33 4.67
C LYS A 26 14.78 3.05 4.00
N LEU A 27 14.93 4.32 3.65
CA LEU A 27 13.91 5.07 2.92
C LEU A 27 13.61 4.46 1.55
N GLN A 28 14.66 4.05 0.81
CA GLN A 28 14.50 3.39 -0.48
C GLN A 28 13.71 2.08 -0.35
N ARG A 29 14.00 1.25 0.66
CA ARG A 29 13.26 0.00 0.92
C ARG A 29 11.79 0.26 1.26
N VAL A 30 11.51 1.23 2.13
CA VAL A 30 10.13 1.62 2.47
C VAL A 30 9.38 2.15 1.24
N ARG A 31 10.04 2.93 0.39
CA ARG A 31 9.46 3.44 -0.86
C ARG A 31 9.09 2.29 -1.80
N ASP A 32 9.99 1.31 -1.97
CA ASP A 32 9.74 0.17 -2.85
C ASP A 32 8.63 -0.74 -2.31
N LEU A 33 8.61 -0.96 -1.00
CA LEU A 33 7.53 -1.70 -0.33
C LEU A 33 6.17 -1.01 -0.51
N THR A 34 6.13 0.31 -0.31
CA THR A 34 4.90 1.11 -0.53
C THR A 34 4.38 0.93 -1.95
N LYS A 35 5.25 1.03 -2.97
CA LYS A 35 4.86 0.82 -4.37
C LYS A 35 4.37 -0.61 -4.62
N MET A 36 4.93 -1.61 -3.95
CA MET A 36 4.47 -3.00 -4.08
C MET A 36 3.08 -3.18 -3.46
N ALA A 37 2.84 -2.62 -2.27
CA ALA A 37 1.54 -2.64 -1.62
C ALA A 37 0.46 -1.94 -2.46
N ASP A 38 0.80 -0.81 -3.10
CA ASP A 38 -0.08 -0.11 -4.04
C ASP A 38 -0.46 -0.99 -5.24
N ARG A 39 0.51 -1.68 -5.84
CA ARG A 39 0.26 -2.59 -6.98
C ARG A 39 -0.61 -3.77 -6.59
N LEU A 40 -0.37 -4.38 -5.43
CA LEU A 40 -1.16 -5.50 -4.93
C LEU A 40 -2.61 -5.05 -4.67
N SER A 41 -2.78 -3.88 -4.07
CA SER A 41 -4.09 -3.28 -3.82
C SER A 41 -4.84 -2.99 -5.12
N LEU A 42 -4.16 -2.44 -6.13
CA LEU A 42 -4.74 -2.22 -7.47
C LEU A 42 -5.14 -3.52 -8.16
N ALA A 43 -4.33 -4.59 -8.05
CA ALA A 43 -4.70 -5.90 -8.59
C ALA A 43 -5.99 -6.42 -7.93
N GLY A 44 -6.10 -6.30 -6.60
CA GLY A 44 -7.32 -6.66 -5.88
C GLY A 44 -8.53 -5.80 -6.26
N LEU A 45 -8.33 -4.49 -6.49
CA LEU A 45 -9.39 -3.60 -6.95
C LEU A 45 -9.88 -3.97 -8.35
N ARG A 46 -8.97 -4.24 -9.30
CA ARG A 46 -9.32 -4.72 -10.65
C ARG A 46 -10.12 -6.02 -10.61
N ALA A 47 -9.75 -6.95 -9.72
CA ALA A 47 -10.46 -8.21 -9.57
C ALA A 47 -11.89 -8.04 -9.03
N ARG A 48 -12.12 -7.07 -8.14
CA ARG A 48 -13.46 -6.79 -7.55
C ARG A 48 -14.32 -5.84 -8.39
N HIS A 49 -13.68 -4.98 -9.18
CA HIS A 49 -14.31 -3.95 -9.99
C HIS A 49 -13.75 -4.00 -11.43
N PRO A 50 -14.07 -5.06 -12.20
CA PRO A 50 -13.48 -5.28 -13.52
C PRO A 50 -13.87 -4.20 -14.54
N ASP A 51 -15.03 -3.56 -14.36
CA ASP A 51 -15.55 -2.54 -15.28
C ASP A 51 -15.11 -1.12 -14.91
N ASP A 52 -14.49 -0.92 -13.74
CA ASP A 52 -14.08 0.41 -13.31
C ASP A 52 -12.88 0.90 -14.14
N SER A 53 -12.96 2.16 -14.57
CA SER A 53 -11.86 2.80 -15.29
C SER A 53 -10.58 2.90 -14.43
N ALA A 54 -9.43 3.04 -15.09
CA ALA A 54 -8.14 3.19 -14.40
C ALA A 54 -8.11 4.40 -13.43
N VAL A 55 -8.86 5.46 -13.75
CA VAL A 55 -8.99 6.65 -12.89
C VAL A 55 -9.76 6.31 -11.62
N VAL A 56 -10.90 5.64 -11.75
CA VAL A 56 -11.74 5.22 -10.61
C VAL A 56 -10.98 4.25 -9.71
N LEU A 57 -10.26 3.28 -10.28
CA LEU A 57 -9.40 2.38 -9.52
C LEU A 57 -8.30 3.12 -8.74
N SER A 58 -7.72 4.18 -9.33
CA SER A 58 -6.71 5.01 -8.67
C SER A 58 -7.31 5.83 -7.52
N LEU A 59 -8.52 6.38 -7.69
CA LEU A 59 -9.26 7.06 -6.63
C LEU A 59 -9.64 6.12 -5.49
N ARG A 60 -10.07 4.89 -5.80
CA ARG A 60 -10.32 3.86 -4.77
C ARG A 60 -9.05 3.49 -4.00
N LEU A 61 -7.91 3.36 -4.68
CA LEU A 61 -6.62 3.16 -4.01
C LEU A 61 -6.29 4.34 -3.08
N ALA A 62 -6.47 5.58 -3.56
CA ALA A 62 -6.26 6.77 -2.74
C ALA A 62 -7.17 6.79 -1.50
N ARG A 63 -8.45 6.40 -1.64
CA ARG A 63 -9.38 6.28 -0.51
C ARG A 63 -8.94 5.24 0.51
N ILE A 64 -8.39 4.09 0.07
CA ILE A 64 -7.83 3.07 0.96
C ILE A 64 -6.62 3.62 1.73
N ARG A 65 -5.73 4.37 1.06
CA ARG A 65 -4.49 4.89 1.66
C ARG A 65 -4.72 6.00 2.67
N LEU A 66 -5.62 6.92 2.35
CA LEU A 66 -5.88 8.11 3.16
C LEU A 66 -6.91 7.85 4.25
N GLY A 67 -7.74 6.81 4.08
CA GLY A 67 -8.98 6.66 4.82
C GLY A 67 -10.07 7.58 4.26
N PRO A 68 -11.35 7.31 4.60
CA PRO A 68 -12.49 8.04 4.05
C PRO A 68 -12.43 9.54 4.35
N ASP A 69 -12.19 9.93 5.60
CA ASP A 69 -12.26 11.33 6.04
C ASP A 69 -11.24 12.23 5.32
N LEU A 70 -9.99 11.78 5.20
CA LEU A 70 -8.95 12.54 4.54
C LEU A 70 -9.11 12.50 3.02
N PHE A 71 -9.58 11.38 2.47
CA PHE A 71 -9.89 11.30 1.05
C PHE A 71 -10.99 12.28 0.66
N ASP A 72 -12.10 12.34 1.40
CA ASP A 72 -13.22 13.22 1.07
C ASP A 72 -12.83 14.72 1.18
N ARG A 73 -11.88 15.05 2.06
CA ARG A 73 -11.29 16.40 2.15
C ARG A 73 -10.33 16.72 1.01
N ALA A 74 -9.55 15.75 0.54
CA ALA A 74 -8.53 15.94 -0.50
C ALA A 74 -9.09 15.79 -1.93
N TYR A 75 -10.13 14.97 -2.10
CA TYR A 75 -10.76 14.58 -3.36
C TYR A 75 -12.29 14.69 -3.27
N PRO A 76 -12.85 15.88 -2.96
CA PRO A 76 -14.28 16.03 -2.75
C PRO A 76 -15.08 15.67 -4.02
N GLY A 77 -16.01 14.72 -3.89
CA GLY A 77 -16.89 14.28 -4.99
C GLY A 77 -16.19 13.53 -6.13
N ALA A 78 -14.92 13.12 -5.96
CA ALA A 78 -14.12 12.62 -7.07
C ALA A 78 -14.59 11.26 -7.60
N LEU A 79 -15.10 10.37 -6.74
CA LEU A 79 -15.60 9.06 -7.15
C LEU A 79 -16.94 9.20 -7.88
N GLU A 80 -17.80 10.11 -7.45
CA GLU A 80 -19.07 10.43 -8.07
C GLU A 80 -18.87 11.03 -9.46
N ALA A 81 -17.92 11.96 -9.57
CA ALA A 81 -17.60 12.65 -10.83
C ALA A 81 -17.05 11.70 -11.92
N HIS A 82 -16.40 10.60 -11.52
CA HIS A 82 -15.76 9.68 -12.45
C HIS A 82 -16.51 8.36 -12.66
N GLY A 83 -17.67 8.17 -12.01
CA GLY A 83 -18.53 6.99 -12.23
C GLY A 83 -17.81 5.65 -12.03
N ARG A 84 -18.30 4.57 -12.65
CA ARG A 84 -17.52 3.34 -12.85
C ARG A 84 -16.71 3.49 -14.13
#